data_AF-A0A5C0QG45-F1
#
_entry.id   AF-A0A5C0QG45-F1
#
_cell.length_a   1.000
_cell.length_b   1.000
_cell.length_c   1.000
_cell.angle_alpha   90.00
_cell.angle_beta   90.00
_cell.angle_gamma   90.00
#
_symmetry.space_group_name_H-M   'P 1'
#
loop_
_entity.id
_entity.type
_entity.pdbx_description
1 polymer ?
#
loop_
_entity_poly.entity_id
_entity_poly.type
_entity_poly.pdbx_seq_one_letter_code
_entity_poly.pdbx_strand_id
1 'polypeptide(L)'
;LFRFCRSLCKMKVDNAEYALLAAIAIFSERPNLKELKKVEKLQEIYLEALKSYVENRRMARSPMVFAKLLNILTELRTLGNINSEMCFSLTLKNKRLPPFLAEIWDVSGY
;
A
#
# COMPACT_ATOMS: atom_id res chain seq x y z
N LEU A 1 12.04 -3.01 4.46
CA LEU A 1 11.95 -3.42 3.04
C LEU A 1 12.13 -4.93 2.82
N PHE A 2 13.32 -5.52 3.05
CA PHE A 2 13.55 -6.95 2.74
C PHE A 2 12.63 -7.96 3.43
N ARG A 3 12.19 -7.68 4.67
CA ARG A 3 11.22 -8.54 5.38
C ARG A 3 9.86 -8.56 4.67
N PHE A 4 9.38 -7.40 4.26
CA PHE A 4 8.15 -7.23 3.49
C PHE A 4 8.21 -7.98 2.15
N CYS A 5 9.29 -7.79 1.37
CA CYS A 5 9.46 -8.52 0.10
C CYS A 5 9.46 -10.04 0.30
N ARG A 6 10.14 -10.54 1.35
CA ARG A 6 10.11 -11.97 1.70
C ARG A 6 8.72 -12.46 2.10
N SER A 7 7.93 -11.62 2.77
CA SER A 7 6.54 -11.95 3.13
C SER A 7 5.68 -12.17 1.88
N LEU A 8 5.74 -11.24 0.93
CA LEU A 8 5.06 -11.35 -0.37
C LEU A 8 5.43 -12.63 -1.12
N CYS A 9 6.73 -12.93 -1.25
CA CYS A 9 7.19 -14.14 -1.93
C CYS A 9 6.71 -15.42 -1.23
N LYS A 10 6.76 -15.47 0.11
CA LYS A 10 6.31 -16.64 0.88
C LYS A 10 4.80 -16.89 0.75
N MET A 11 4.01 -15.82 0.64
CA MET A 11 2.57 -15.90 0.45
C MET A 11 2.16 -16.32 -0.97
N LYS A 12 3.11 -16.32 -1.92
CA LYS A 12 2.88 -16.56 -3.34
C LYS A 12 1.73 -15.68 -3.83
N VAL A 13 1.84 -14.37 -3.59
CA VAL A 13 0.87 -13.38 -4.07
C VAL A 13 0.91 -13.40 -5.60
N ASP A 14 -0.23 -13.67 -6.23
CA ASP A 14 -0.33 -13.68 -7.70
C ASP A 14 -0.58 -12.28 -8.27
N ASN A 15 -0.56 -12.15 -9.59
CA ASN A 15 -0.72 -10.86 -10.26
C ASN A 15 -2.09 -10.21 -10.00
N ALA A 16 -3.15 -11.01 -9.83
CA ALA A 16 -4.48 -10.48 -9.58
C ALA A 16 -4.60 -9.96 -8.14
N GLU A 17 -4.10 -10.73 -7.17
CA GLU A 17 -4.03 -10.30 -5.78
C GLU A 17 -3.15 -9.05 -5.63
N TYR A 18 -2.02 -8.99 -6.32
CA TYR A 18 -1.14 -7.83 -6.33
C TYR A 18 -1.83 -6.59 -6.92
N ALA A 19 -2.51 -6.73 -8.07
CA ALA A 19 -3.23 -5.63 -8.70
C ALA A 19 -4.36 -5.10 -7.79
N LEU A 20 -5.10 -6.00 -7.14
CA LEU A 20 -6.16 -5.63 -6.19
C LEU A 20 -5.60 -4.96 -4.94
N LEU A 21 -4.51 -5.46 -4.37
CA LEU A 21 -3.83 -4.79 -3.25
C LEU A 21 -3.31 -3.40 -3.63
N ALA A 22 -2.76 -3.25 -4.84
CA ALA A 22 -2.33 -1.95 -5.36
C ALA A 22 -3.51 -0.97 -5.51
N ALA A 23 -4.65 -1.43 -6.05
CA ALA A 23 -5.86 -0.63 -6.15
C ALA A 23 -6.36 -0.19 -4.77
N ILE A 24 -6.42 -1.10 -3.79
CA ILE A 24 -6.83 -0.79 -2.41
C ILE A 24 -5.89 0.24 -1.78
N ALA A 25 -4.57 0.14 -2.04
CA ALA A 25 -3.59 1.11 -1.56
C ALA A 25 -3.72 2.49 -2.22
N ILE A 26 -4.05 2.54 -3.53
CA ILE A 26 -4.30 3.79 -4.27
C ILE A 26 -5.54 4.48 -3.71
N PHE A 27 -6.64 3.75 -3.54
CA PHE A 27 -7.92 4.26 -3.01
C PHE A 27 -8.00 4.28 -1.48
N SER A 28 -6.87 4.31 -0.79
CA SER A 28 -6.86 4.52 0.67
C SER A 28 -7.16 5.97 1.02
N GLU A 29 -7.75 6.19 2.20
CA GLU A 29 -7.92 7.53 2.76
C GLU A 29 -6.57 8.27 2.84
N ARG A 30 -6.60 9.56 2.49
CA ARG A 30 -5.45 10.46 2.52
C ARG A 30 -5.87 11.83 3.06
N PRO A 31 -4.95 12.58 3.69
CA PRO A 31 -5.22 13.95 4.10
C PRO A 31 -5.73 14.81 2.93
N ASN A 32 -6.64 15.74 3.22
CA ASN A 32 -7.17 16.73 2.26
C ASN A 32 -7.99 16.15 1.10
N LEU A 33 -8.47 14.90 1.22
CA LEU A 33 -9.30 14.29 0.20
C LEU A 33 -10.68 14.97 0.11
N LYS A 34 -11.02 15.51 -1.07
CA LYS A 34 -12.26 16.27 -1.27
C LYS A 34 -13.52 15.41 -1.26
N GLU A 35 -13.44 14.21 -1.82
CA GLU A 35 -14.59 13.31 -2.00
C GLU A 35 -14.38 11.96 -1.30
N LEU A 36 -14.12 12.00 0.01
CA LEU A 36 -13.81 10.82 0.84
C LEU A 36 -14.76 9.65 0.58
N LYS A 37 -16.08 9.88 0.66
CA LYS A 37 -17.10 8.84 0.47
C LYS A 37 -17.02 8.14 -0.89
N LYS A 38 -16.62 8.85 -1.95
CA LYS A 38 -16.50 8.24 -3.27
C LYS A 38 -15.27 7.33 -3.34
N VAL A 39 -14.17 7.74 -2.72
CA VAL A 39 -12.94 6.95 -2.64
C VAL A 39 -13.15 5.71 -1.77
N GLU A 40 -13.80 5.84 -0.62
CA GLU A 40 -14.18 4.70 0.23
C GLU A 40 -15.02 3.70 -0.55
N LYS A 41 -16.07 4.15 -1.26
CA LYS A 41 -16.89 3.28 -2.08
C LYS A 41 -16.11 2.57 -3.18
N LEU A 42 -15.13 3.24 -3.80
CA LEU A 42 -14.24 2.60 -4.77
C LEU A 42 -13.34 1.56 -4.10
N GLN A 43 -12.80 1.87 -2.92
CA GLN A 43 -11.97 0.94 -2.16
C GLN A 43 -12.74 -0.32 -1.75
N GLU A 44 -13.99 -0.17 -1.29
CA GLU A 44 -14.89 -1.27 -0.94
C GLU A 44 -15.10 -2.24 -2.10
N ILE A 45 -15.25 -1.74 -3.33
CA ILE A 45 -15.38 -2.57 -4.54
C ILE A 45 -14.15 -3.47 -4.72
N TYR A 46 -12.94 -2.93 -4.54
CA TYR A 46 -11.71 -3.72 -4.67
C TYR A 46 -11.47 -4.66 -3.50
N LEU A 47 -11.90 -4.30 -2.28
CA LEU A 47 -11.88 -5.18 -1.12
C LEU A 47 -12.78 -6.41 -1.33
N GLU A 48 -14.00 -6.18 -1.82
CA GLU A 48 -14.94 -7.26 -2.09
C GLU A 48 -14.47 -8.14 -3.26
N ALA A 49 -13.89 -7.53 -4.30
CA ALA A 49 -13.27 -8.26 -5.40
C ALA A 49 -12.11 -9.14 -4.93
N LEU A 50 -11.24 -8.63 -4.05
CA LEU A 50 -10.14 -9.40 -3.46
C LEU A 50 -10.65 -10.56 -2.61
N LYS A 51 -11.65 -10.30 -1.76
CA LYS A 51 -12.27 -11.34 -0.93
C LYS A 51 -12.86 -12.46 -1.79
N SER A 52 -13.68 -12.09 -2.77
CA SER A 52 -14.28 -13.03 -3.73
C SER A 52 -13.23 -13.81 -4.50
N TYR A 53 -12.16 -13.16 -4.98
CA TYR A 53 -11.08 -13.84 -5.70
C TYR A 53 -10.38 -14.89 -4.83
N VAL A 54 -10.05 -14.52 -3.57
CA VAL A 54 -9.38 -15.42 -2.62
C VAL A 54 -10.28 -16.59 -2.21
N GLU A 55 -11.58 -16.36 -2.01
CA GLU A 55 -12.56 -17.41 -1.69
C GLU A 55 -12.64 -18.46 -2.81
N ASN A 56 -12.71 -18.01 -4.06
CA ASN A 56 -12.78 -18.90 -5.23
C ASN A 56 -11.48 -19.68 -5.46
N ARG A 57 -10.32 -19.07 -5.20
CA ARG A 57 -9.01 -19.66 -5.56
C ARG A 57 -8.33 -20.43 -4.43
N ARG A 58 -8.58 -20.06 -3.17
CA ARG A 58 -7.84 -20.55 -2.00
C ARG A 58 -8.71 -21.27 -0.96
N MET A 59 -9.99 -21.54 -1.29
CA MET A 59 -10.96 -22.40 -0.60
C MET A 59 -10.67 -22.66 0.89
N ALA A 60 -10.01 -23.78 1.23
CA ALA A 60 -9.81 -24.23 2.61
C ALA A 60 -9.01 -23.26 3.51
N ARG A 61 -8.32 -22.26 2.94
CA ARG A 61 -7.53 -21.26 3.68
C ARG A 61 -7.97 -19.82 3.39
N SER A 62 -9.12 -19.62 2.75
CA SER A 62 -9.51 -18.30 2.22
C SER A 62 -9.57 -17.19 3.28
N PRO A 63 -10.13 -17.36 4.50
CA PRO A 63 -10.22 -16.24 5.44
C PRO A 63 -8.85 -15.85 6.00
N MET A 64 -7.99 -16.85 6.26
CA MET A 64 -6.63 -16.62 6.74
C MET A 64 -5.77 -15.94 5.66
N VAL A 65 -5.91 -16.33 4.39
CA VAL A 65 -5.15 -15.71 3.31
C VAL A 65 -5.62 -14.29 3.05
N PHE A 66 -6.93 -14.04 3.04
CA PHE A 66 -7.47 -12.69 2.89
C PHE A 66 -6.94 -11.77 4.00
N ALA A 67 -7.01 -12.19 5.28
CA ALA A 67 -6.46 -11.42 6.39
C ALA A 67 -4.95 -11.14 6.25
N LYS A 68 -4.16 -12.14 5.81
CA LYS A 68 -2.73 -11.95 5.54
C LYS A 68 -2.47 -10.97 4.40
N LEU A 69 -3.29 -11.00 3.35
CA LEU A 69 -3.18 -10.06 2.24
C LEU A 69 -3.49 -8.63 2.69
N LEU A 70 -4.50 -8.43 3.54
CA LEU A 70 -4.77 -7.12 4.14
C LEU A 70 -3.61 -6.64 5.04
N ASN A 71 -2.94 -7.55 5.76
CA ASN A 71 -1.78 -7.19 6.58
C ASN A 71 -0.60 -6.64 5.76
N ILE A 72 -0.47 -7.01 4.49
CA ILE A 72 0.52 -6.42 3.57
C ILE A 72 0.31 -4.91 3.44
N LEU A 73 -0.95 -4.45 3.37
CA LEU A 73 -1.26 -3.01 3.26
C LEU A 73 -0.79 -2.25 4.51
N THR A 74 -0.94 -2.85 5.69
CA THR A 74 -0.44 -2.29 6.95
C THR A 74 1.08 -2.23 6.95
N GLU A 75 1.77 -3.31 6.59
CA GLU A 75 3.24 -3.32 6.49
C GLU A 75 3.76 -2.30 5.47
N LEU A 76 3.07 -2.16 4.33
CA LEU A 76 3.39 -1.19 3.29
C LEU A 76 3.25 0.25 3.80
N ARG A 77 2.20 0.55 4.57
CA ARG A 77 2.01 1.87 5.22
C ARG A 77 3.16 2.18 6.17
N THR A 78 3.58 1.22 6.99
CA THR A 78 4.74 1.38 7.87
C THR A 78 6.02 1.66 7.09
N LEU A 79 6.25 0.96 5.97
CA LEU A 79 7.39 1.23 5.10
C LEU A 79 7.33 2.61 4.45
N GLY A 80 6.13 3.08 4.07
CA GLY A 80 5.91 4.43 3.57
C GLY A 80 6.32 5.49 4.59
N ASN A 81 5.90 5.33 5.85
CA ASN A 81 6.27 6.26 6.93
C ASN A 81 7.78 6.29 7.17
N ILE A 82 8.43 5.12 7.23
CA ILE A 82 9.89 5.02 7.36
C ILE A 82 10.58 5.71 6.17
N ASN A 83 10.04 5.57 4.96
CA ASN A 83 10.57 6.25 3.78
C ASN A 83 10.46 7.78 3.91
N SER A 84 9.33 8.30 4.37
CA SER A 84 9.15 9.73 4.62
C SER A 84 10.14 10.27 5.65
N GLU A 85 10.34 9.57 6.76
CA GLU A 85 11.34 9.93 7.78
C GLU A 85 12.77 9.94 7.22
N MET A 86 13.13 8.94 6.41
CA MET A 86 14.44 8.90 5.75
C MET A 86 14.62 10.07 4.77
N CYS A 87 13.60 10.40 3.97
CA CYS A 87 13.67 11.52 3.04
C CYS A 87 13.84 12.85 3.77
N PHE A 88 13.12 13.04 4.89
CA PHE A 88 13.30 14.19 5.77
C PHE A 88 14.72 14.23 6.38
N SER A 89 15.29 13.09 6.79
CA SER A 89 16.68 13.06 7.25
C SER A 89 17.69 13.46 6.16
N LEU A 90 17.41 13.13 4.89
CA LEU A 90 18.28 13.50 3.77
C LEU A 90 18.26 15.01 3.50
N THR A 91 17.11 15.67 3.62
CA THR A 91 17.02 17.14 3.48
C THR A 91 17.82 17.85 4.57
N LEU A 92 17.72 17.40 5.83
CA LEU A 92 18.52 17.93 6.94
C LEU A 92 20.04 17.77 6.73
N LYS A 93 20.46 16.77 5.94
CA LYS A 93 21.87 16.53 5.59
C LYS A 93 22.31 17.28 4.33
N ASN A 94 21.54 18.26 3.85
CA ASN A 94 21.76 19.01 2.61
C ASN A 94 21.89 18.12 1.35
N LYS A 95 21.34 16.91 1.37
CA LYS A 95 21.25 16.07 0.18
C LYS A 95 19.96 16.40 -0.56
N ARG A 96 20.08 16.89 -1.79
CA ARG A 96 18.92 17.27 -2.61
C ARG A 96 18.33 16.05 -3.30
N LEU A 97 17.03 15.82 -3.09
CA LEU A 97 16.27 14.88 -3.90
C LEU A 97 15.99 15.50 -5.29
N PRO A 98 15.88 14.68 -6.35
CA PRO A 98 15.37 15.14 -7.64
C PRO A 98 14.01 15.82 -7.48
N PRO A 99 13.71 16.91 -8.21
CA PRO A 99 12.48 17.70 -8.02
C PRO A 99 11.18 16.88 -8.05
N PHE A 100 11.08 15.95 -9.00
CA PHE A 100 9.92 15.05 -9.12
C PHE A 100 9.71 14.16 -7.88
N LEU A 101 10.79 13.65 -7.28
CA LEU A 101 10.70 12.83 -6.08
C LEU A 101 10.43 13.69 -4.84
N ALA A 102 10.94 14.92 -4.81
CA ALA A 102 10.62 15.87 -3.75
C ALA A 102 9.12 16.23 -3.75
N GLU A 103 8.52 16.42 -4.92
CA GLU A 103 7.08 16.67 -5.06
C GLU A 103 6.24 15.47 -4.60
N ILE A 104 6.50 14.27 -5.16
CA ILE A 104 5.69 13.08 -4.86
C ILE A 104 5.78 12.65 -3.39
N TRP A 105 6.93 12.86 -2.75
CA TRP A 105 7.13 12.50 -1.35
C TRP A 105 6.89 13.65 -0.38
N ASP A 106 6.48 14.82 -0.87
CA ASP A 106 6.24 16.03 -0.07
C ASP A 106 7.46 16.45 0.76
N VAL A 107 8.63 16.44 0.11
CA VAL A 107 9.95 16.73 0.67
C VAL A 107 10.52 18.04 0.11
N SER A 108 9.72 18.79 -0.66
CA SER A 108 10.04 20.13 -1.12
C SER A 108 10.12 21.09 0.08
N GLY A 109 11.33 21.56 0.34
CA GLY A 109 11.68 22.34 1.52
C GLY A 109 11.04 23.72 1.59
N TYR A 110 10.98 24.20 2.84
CA TYR A 110 11.29 25.57 3.24
C TYR A 110 12.60 26.08 2.61
#